data_AF-A0A526RHF7-F1
#
_entry.id   AF-A0A526RHF7-F1
#
_cell.length_a   1.000
_cell.length_b   1.000
_cell.length_c   1.000
_cell.angle_alpha   90.00
_cell.angle_beta   90.00
_cell.angle_gamma   90.00
#
_symmetry.space_group_name_H-M   'P 1'
#
loop_
_entity.id
_entity.type
_entity.pdbx_description
1 polymer ?
#
loop_
_entity_poly.entity_id
_entity_poly.type
_entity_poly.pdbx_seq_one_letter_code
_entity_poly.pdbx_strand_id
1 'polypeptide(L)'
;AMFDPGDRVAIAAPGYPAYRNIIAALGIEIVEIELGGDAYLHAEHLRTAHREGPLKGVLFASPANPTGAVIPADELAALVSTAEELGIAVISDEIYHRLAYAAPDTTALAYGSAVTVINSFSKYYCMTGWRIGWMVLPEPLVRPVERIAQSLYISPPELSQIAAIEAFKATEELEAVKARYAWNRELLMKRLPELGFALAAPMDGAFYAFCDVTRHTNDSMAFARRMLAEAHVAATPGRDFDPLQGHRTMRFSYAGSHDDMVEAMARIERWLK
;
A
#
# COMPACT_ATOMS: atom_id res chain seq x y z
N ALA A 1 -7.48 16.70 12.91
CA ALA A 1 -6.25 16.91 13.71
C ALA A 1 -5.14 17.50 12.84
N MET A 2 -4.84 16.91 11.67
CA MET A 2 -3.84 17.44 10.74
C MET A 2 -4.41 18.36 9.66
N PHE A 3 -5.68 18.14 9.29
CA PHE A 3 -6.35 18.78 8.18
C PHE A 3 -7.76 19.22 8.57
N ASP A 4 -8.26 20.21 7.85
CA ASP A 4 -9.62 20.75 7.87
C ASP A 4 -10.33 20.52 6.53
N PRO A 5 -11.67 20.56 6.47
CA PRO A 5 -12.41 20.48 5.21
C PRO A 5 -11.94 21.54 4.21
N GLY A 6 -11.72 21.14 2.96
CA GLY A 6 -11.18 21.98 1.89
C GLY A 6 -9.66 22.02 1.81
N ASP A 7 -8.93 21.48 2.79
CA ASP A 7 -7.48 21.29 2.64
C ASP A 7 -7.16 20.33 1.50
N ARG A 8 -5.99 20.52 0.87
CA ARG A 8 -5.54 19.71 -0.27
C ARG A 8 -4.51 18.70 0.19
N VAL A 9 -4.77 17.41 -0.01
CA VAL A 9 -3.87 16.32 0.39
C VAL A 9 -3.49 15.47 -0.81
N ALA A 10 -2.19 15.35 -1.06
CA ALA A 10 -1.65 14.55 -2.14
C ALA A 10 -1.61 13.06 -1.79
N ILE A 11 -2.00 12.21 -2.74
CA ILE A 11 -1.85 10.75 -2.68
C ILE A 11 -1.34 10.21 -4.01
N ALA A 12 -0.70 9.05 -3.98
CA ALA A 12 -0.27 8.32 -5.17
C ALA A 12 -1.44 7.68 -5.94
N ALA A 13 -1.35 7.66 -7.27
CA ALA A 13 -2.18 6.88 -8.18
C ALA A 13 -1.28 6.02 -9.11
N PRO A 14 -1.41 4.68 -9.14
CA PRO A 14 -2.36 3.88 -8.38
C PRO A 14 -2.06 3.87 -6.87
N GLY A 15 -3.11 3.82 -6.04
CA GLY A 15 -3.00 3.88 -4.58
C GLY A 15 -4.04 3.05 -3.85
N TYR A 16 -3.91 2.93 -2.52
CA TYR A 16 -4.87 2.16 -1.72
C TYR A 16 -6.23 2.88 -1.70
N PRO A 17 -7.34 2.26 -2.15
CA PRO A 17 -8.65 2.93 -2.28
C PRO A 17 -9.17 3.60 -1.02
N ALA A 18 -8.82 3.06 0.16
CA ALA A 18 -9.30 3.61 1.42
C ALA A 18 -8.78 5.03 1.65
N TYR A 19 -7.61 5.42 1.14
CA TYR A 19 -7.10 6.78 1.28
C TYR A 19 -8.06 7.78 0.65
N ARG A 20 -8.39 7.59 -0.62
CA ARG A 20 -9.38 8.40 -1.34
C ARG A 20 -10.73 8.43 -0.62
N ASN A 21 -11.24 7.28 -0.20
CA ASN A 21 -12.55 7.20 0.46
C ASN A 21 -12.58 7.95 1.81
N ILE A 22 -11.52 7.82 2.62
CA ILE A 22 -11.42 8.47 3.94
C ILE A 22 -11.23 9.99 3.77
N ILE A 23 -10.32 10.40 2.88
CA ILE A 23 -10.04 11.83 2.63
C ILE A 23 -11.31 12.53 2.10
N ALA A 24 -12.01 11.93 1.13
CA ALA A 24 -13.28 12.45 0.62
C ALA A 24 -14.35 12.52 1.71
N ALA A 25 -14.49 11.50 2.55
CA ALA A 25 -15.48 11.48 3.64
C ALA A 25 -15.24 12.57 4.70
N LEU A 26 -14.00 13.04 4.84
CA LEU A 26 -13.62 14.14 5.73
C LEU A 26 -13.77 15.52 5.07
N GLY A 27 -14.21 15.60 3.82
CA GLY A 27 -14.36 16.85 3.08
C GLY A 27 -13.03 17.48 2.65
N ILE A 28 -11.95 16.69 2.60
CA ILE A 28 -10.62 17.12 2.17
C ILE A 28 -10.52 16.93 0.65
N GLU A 29 -9.91 17.88 -0.04
CA GLU A 29 -9.65 17.81 -1.48
C GLU A 29 -8.48 16.85 -1.75
N ILE A 30 -8.71 15.87 -2.63
CA ILE A 30 -7.73 14.85 -2.99
C ILE A 30 -6.95 15.31 -4.21
N VAL A 31 -5.62 15.33 -4.10
CA VAL A 31 -4.71 15.55 -5.23
C VAL A 31 -4.06 14.21 -5.59
N GLU A 32 -4.63 13.50 -6.56
CA GLU A 32 -4.06 12.24 -7.05
C GLU A 32 -2.86 12.53 -7.98
N ILE A 33 -1.71 12.00 -7.63
CA ILE A 33 -0.46 12.13 -8.40
C ILE A 33 -0.23 10.81 -9.14
N GLU A 34 -0.34 10.85 -10.47
CA GLU A 34 -0.03 9.72 -11.33
C GLU A 34 1.46 9.39 -11.27
N LEU A 35 1.77 8.12 -11.05
CA LEU A 35 3.14 7.64 -10.90
C LEU A 35 3.68 7.04 -12.19
N GLY A 36 4.99 7.23 -12.42
CA GLY A 36 5.72 6.58 -13.51
C GLY A 36 6.04 5.11 -13.23
N GLY A 37 6.94 4.53 -14.04
CA GLY A 37 7.28 3.10 -14.00
C GLY A 37 7.85 2.60 -12.65
N ASP A 38 8.48 3.48 -11.88
CA ASP A 38 9.03 3.15 -10.56
C ASP A 38 7.92 3.01 -9.49
N ALA A 39 6.73 3.56 -9.78
CA ALA A 39 5.51 3.39 -8.99
C ALA A 39 5.61 3.85 -7.52
N TYR A 40 6.40 4.90 -7.26
CA TYR A 40 6.41 5.64 -6.00
C TYR A 40 6.51 7.18 -6.19
N LEU A 41 6.25 7.94 -5.11
CA LEU A 41 6.32 9.42 -5.15
C LEU A 41 7.76 9.92 -5.09
N HIS A 42 8.07 10.91 -5.94
CA HIS A 42 9.31 11.67 -5.88
C HIS A 42 9.08 13.07 -5.28
N ALA A 43 10.15 13.68 -4.79
CA ALA A 43 10.14 15.07 -4.31
C ALA A 43 9.57 16.07 -5.35
N GLU A 44 9.91 15.91 -6.63
CA GLU A 44 9.43 16.83 -7.68
C GLU A 44 7.91 16.71 -7.92
N HIS A 45 7.32 15.55 -7.66
CA HIS A 45 5.86 15.42 -7.70
C HIS A 45 5.20 16.36 -6.68
N LEU A 46 5.74 16.43 -5.45
CA LEU A 46 5.24 17.36 -4.44
C LEU A 46 5.46 18.81 -4.84
N ARG A 47 6.64 19.16 -5.37
CA ARG A 47 6.92 20.54 -5.82
C ARG A 47 5.96 20.96 -6.92
N THR A 48 5.70 20.09 -7.89
CA THR A 48 4.78 20.37 -9.01
C THR A 48 3.36 20.56 -8.50
N ALA A 49 2.82 19.58 -7.76
CA ALA A 49 1.46 19.64 -7.23
C ALA A 49 1.25 20.85 -6.28
N HIS A 50 2.26 21.21 -5.49
CA HIS A 50 2.20 22.37 -4.60
C HIS A 50 2.24 23.72 -5.37
N ARG A 51 2.90 23.78 -6.53
CA ARG A 51 2.88 24.97 -7.40
C ARG A 51 1.53 25.18 -8.08
N GLU A 52 0.86 24.09 -8.47
CA GLU A 52 -0.49 24.14 -9.05
C GLU A 52 -1.55 24.60 -8.04
N GLY A 53 -1.32 24.26 -6.77
CA GLY A 53 -1.95 24.94 -5.65
C GLY A 53 -1.32 24.48 -4.33
N PRO A 54 -1.43 25.26 -3.25
CA PRO A 54 -0.85 24.87 -1.97
C PRO A 54 -1.40 23.51 -1.49
N LEU A 55 -0.50 22.60 -1.16
CA LEU A 55 -0.80 21.33 -0.49
C LEU A 55 -0.70 21.52 1.01
N LYS A 56 -1.65 20.94 1.75
CA LYS A 56 -1.59 20.86 3.21
C LYS A 56 -0.91 19.59 3.70
N GLY A 57 -1.00 18.50 2.93
CA GLY A 57 -0.38 17.24 3.29
C GLY A 57 -0.10 16.32 2.12
N VAL A 58 0.67 15.27 2.40
CA VAL A 58 0.89 14.11 1.53
C VAL A 58 0.70 12.84 2.35
N LEU A 59 0.03 11.85 1.76
CA LEU A 59 -0.08 10.50 2.28
C LEU A 59 0.45 9.50 1.27
N PHE A 60 1.43 8.69 1.67
CA PHE A 60 2.01 7.64 0.83
C PHE A 60 2.29 6.37 1.62
N ALA A 61 2.45 5.25 0.90
CA ALA A 61 2.84 3.98 1.50
C ALA A 61 4.16 3.48 0.92
N SER A 62 4.99 2.88 1.76
CA SER A 62 6.21 2.20 1.35
C SER A 62 6.51 1.04 2.32
N PRO A 63 6.51 -0.23 1.89
CA PRO A 63 6.07 -0.71 0.58
C PRO A 63 4.61 -0.36 0.24
N ALA A 64 4.33 -0.13 -1.05
CA ALA A 64 3.03 0.36 -1.52
C ALA A 64 2.01 -0.76 -1.86
N ASN A 65 0.73 -0.44 -1.71
CA ASN A 65 -0.40 -1.24 -2.21
C ASN A 65 -1.19 -0.36 -3.19
N PRO A 66 -1.35 -0.76 -4.46
CA PRO A 66 -1.24 -2.14 -4.97
C PRO A 66 0.11 -2.55 -5.55
N THR A 67 1.03 -1.61 -5.73
CA THR A 67 2.18 -1.78 -6.64
C THR A 67 3.22 -2.74 -6.12
N GLY A 68 3.47 -2.74 -4.80
CA GLY A 68 4.59 -3.44 -4.18
C GLY A 68 5.88 -2.62 -4.18
N ALA A 69 5.88 -1.42 -4.76
CA ALA A 69 7.06 -0.56 -4.85
C ALA A 69 7.51 -0.09 -3.47
N VAL A 70 8.83 0.04 -3.29
CA VAL A 70 9.47 0.60 -2.10
C VAL A 70 10.17 1.89 -2.50
N ILE A 71 9.91 2.99 -1.77
CA ILE A 71 10.63 4.24 -1.97
C ILE A 71 12.09 4.04 -1.51
N PRO A 72 13.10 4.28 -2.38
CA PRO A 72 14.50 4.25 -2.00
C PRO A 72 14.83 5.25 -0.89
N ALA A 73 15.82 4.93 -0.06
CA ALA A 73 16.20 5.72 1.12
C ALA A 73 16.53 7.19 0.80
N ASP A 74 17.27 7.44 -0.28
CA ASP A 74 17.65 8.77 -0.76
C ASP A 74 16.44 9.56 -1.29
N GLU A 75 15.54 8.91 -2.03
CA GLU A 75 14.31 9.56 -2.48
C GLU A 75 13.35 9.82 -1.31
N LEU A 76 13.25 8.91 -0.34
CA LEU A 76 12.43 9.12 0.86
C LEU A 76 12.95 10.32 1.67
N ALA A 77 14.27 10.46 1.80
CA ALA A 77 14.89 11.63 2.42
C ALA A 77 14.57 12.92 1.66
N ALA A 78 14.69 12.91 0.33
CA ALA A 78 14.36 14.06 -0.51
C ALA A 78 12.87 14.45 -0.43
N LEU A 79 11.98 13.46 -0.39
CA LEU A 79 10.53 13.64 -0.27
C LEU A 79 10.17 14.30 1.07
N VAL A 80 10.70 13.78 2.18
CA VAL A 80 10.47 14.32 3.54
C VAL A 80 11.04 15.73 3.67
N SER A 81 12.29 15.97 3.23
CA SER A 81 12.92 17.31 3.23
C SER A 81 12.11 18.32 2.42
N THR A 82 11.65 17.92 1.23
CA THR A 82 10.83 18.78 0.36
C THR A 82 9.49 19.10 1.01
N ALA A 83 8.85 18.13 1.66
CA ALA A 83 7.60 18.38 2.37
C ALA A 83 7.81 19.37 3.53
N GLU A 84 8.90 19.24 4.29
CA GLU A 84 9.25 20.18 5.36
C GLU A 84 9.51 21.60 4.83
N GLU A 85 10.32 21.74 3.77
CA GLU A 85 10.61 23.02 3.11
C GLU A 85 9.34 23.75 2.65
N LEU A 86 8.33 22.99 2.20
CA LEU A 86 7.07 23.51 1.67
C LEU A 86 5.96 23.60 2.73
N GLY A 87 6.23 23.23 3.99
CA GLY A 87 5.23 23.20 5.06
C GLY A 87 4.10 22.19 4.84
N ILE A 88 4.36 21.11 4.12
CA ILE A 88 3.42 20.02 3.82
C ILE A 88 3.52 18.96 4.92
N ALA A 89 2.41 18.63 5.56
CA ALA A 89 2.39 17.56 6.56
C ALA A 89 2.55 16.17 5.90
N VAL A 90 3.35 15.29 6.49
CA VAL A 90 3.61 13.95 5.94
C VAL A 90 2.91 12.86 6.75
N ILE A 91 2.17 12.00 6.07
CA ILE A 91 1.67 10.72 6.59
C ILE A 91 2.34 9.58 5.81
N SER A 92 3.17 8.80 6.51
CA SER A 92 3.82 7.62 5.96
C SER A 92 3.09 6.36 6.45
N ASP A 93 2.43 5.66 5.54
CA ASP A 93 1.86 4.34 5.81
C ASP A 93 2.94 3.26 5.60
N GLU A 94 3.44 2.76 6.72
CA GLU A 94 4.52 1.78 6.82
C GLU A 94 3.97 0.38 7.14
N ILE A 95 2.69 0.12 6.88
CA ILE A 95 2.00 -1.12 7.28
C ILE A 95 2.61 -2.41 6.70
N TYR A 96 3.38 -2.30 5.61
CA TYR A 96 4.11 -3.42 4.99
C TYR A 96 5.58 -3.50 5.40
N HIS A 97 6.04 -2.70 6.38
CA HIS A 97 7.36 -2.90 6.96
C HIS A 97 7.54 -4.35 7.43
N ARG A 98 8.77 -4.83 7.26
CA ARG A 98 9.26 -6.22 7.37
C ARG A 98 8.86 -7.13 6.23
N LEU A 99 8.08 -6.65 5.26
CA LEU A 99 7.75 -7.36 4.03
C LEU A 99 8.45 -6.77 2.80
N ALA A 100 9.58 -6.09 2.98
CA ALA A 100 10.51 -5.75 1.89
C ALA A 100 11.46 -6.93 1.60
N TYR A 101 11.79 -7.13 0.32
CA TYR A 101 12.62 -8.25 -0.17
C TYR A 101 13.97 -7.79 -0.73
N ALA A 102 14.03 -6.60 -1.33
CA ALA A 102 15.24 -6.11 -2.01
C ALA A 102 16.16 -5.26 -1.12
N ALA A 103 15.59 -4.58 -0.12
CA ALA A 103 16.32 -3.69 0.78
C ALA A 103 15.71 -3.71 2.19
N PRO A 104 16.46 -3.30 3.23
CA PRO A 104 15.91 -3.09 4.57
C PRO A 104 14.81 -2.03 4.56
N ASP A 105 13.82 -2.17 5.44
CA ASP A 105 12.82 -1.13 5.64
C ASP A 105 13.48 0.17 6.15
N THR A 106 13.03 1.30 5.64
CA THR A 106 13.47 2.62 6.08
C THR A 106 12.26 3.45 6.44
N THR A 107 12.15 3.84 7.71
CA THR A 107 11.07 4.70 8.18
C THR A 107 11.29 6.15 7.75
N ALA A 108 10.20 6.84 7.40
CA ALA A 108 10.24 8.27 7.08
C ALA A 108 10.74 9.12 8.27
N LEU A 109 10.57 8.64 9.51
CA LEU A 109 11.10 9.27 10.72
C LEU A 109 12.64 9.33 10.77
N ALA A 110 13.34 8.53 9.96
CA ALA A 110 14.79 8.63 9.83
C ALA A 110 15.24 9.96 9.20
N TYR A 111 14.33 10.66 8.52
CA TYR A 111 14.63 11.87 7.75
C TYR A 111 13.89 13.12 8.23
N GLY A 112 12.93 13.00 9.15
CA GLY A 112 12.23 14.14 9.72
C GLY A 112 11.36 13.75 10.91
N SER A 113 11.40 14.56 11.98
CA SER A 113 10.63 14.32 13.20
C SER A 113 9.16 14.78 13.11
N ALA A 114 8.83 15.59 12.10
CA ALA A 114 7.49 16.09 11.84
C ALA A 114 6.63 15.17 10.96
N VAL A 115 6.97 13.87 10.90
CA VAL A 115 6.25 12.85 10.12
C VAL A 115 5.28 12.08 11.02
N THR A 116 4.05 11.86 10.54
CA THR A 116 3.13 10.88 11.13
C THR A 116 3.33 9.53 10.48
N VAL A 117 3.65 8.51 11.26
CA VAL A 117 3.77 7.12 10.76
C VAL A 117 2.55 6.32 11.17
N ILE A 118 2.01 5.53 10.25
CA ILE A 118 0.93 4.55 10.47
C ILE A 118 1.48 3.15 10.25
N ASN A 119 1.18 2.22 11.17
CA ASN A 119 1.56 0.82 11.01
C ASN A 119 0.56 -0.13 11.72
N SER A 120 0.66 -1.43 11.50
CA SER A 120 -0.29 -2.41 12.03
C SER A 120 0.29 -3.80 12.21
N PHE A 121 -0.34 -4.58 13.09
CA PHE A 121 -0.10 -6.03 13.23
C PHE A 121 -0.76 -6.85 12.11
N SER A 122 -1.47 -6.21 11.18
CA SER A 122 -2.25 -6.92 10.16
C SER A 122 -1.41 -7.72 9.16
N LYS A 123 -0.22 -7.25 8.79
CA LYS A 123 0.49 -7.73 7.59
C LYS A 123 1.62 -8.68 7.96
N TYR A 124 2.75 -8.16 8.42
CA TYR A 124 3.88 -8.97 8.85
C TYR A 124 3.48 -9.95 9.96
N TYR A 125 2.80 -9.45 11.00
CA TYR A 125 2.39 -10.25 12.16
C TYR A 125 1.17 -11.15 11.91
N CYS A 126 0.59 -11.16 10.70
CA CYS A 126 -0.55 -12.02 10.34
C CYS A 126 -1.82 -11.84 11.22
N MET A 127 -2.04 -10.67 11.81
CA MET A 127 -3.15 -10.40 12.73
C MET A 127 -4.28 -9.53 12.13
N THR A 128 -4.64 -9.72 10.86
CA THR A 128 -5.67 -8.91 10.17
C THR A 128 -7.00 -8.81 10.93
N GLY A 129 -7.47 -9.95 11.47
CA GLY A 129 -8.72 -10.06 12.23
C GLY A 129 -8.69 -9.49 13.65
N TRP A 130 -7.51 -9.17 14.18
CA TRP A 130 -7.35 -8.67 15.56
C TRP A 130 -7.56 -7.17 15.69
N ARG A 131 -7.58 -6.44 14.56
CA ARG A 131 -7.92 -5.02 14.49
C ARG A 131 -7.05 -4.16 15.42
N ILE A 132 -5.73 -4.36 15.35
CA ILE A 132 -4.75 -3.63 16.15
C ILE A 132 -3.62 -3.06 15.28
N GLY A 133 -3.22 -1.84 15.60
CA GLY A 133 -2.13 -1.12 14.96
C GLY A 133 -1.71 0.07 15.81
N TRP A 134 -0.79 0.88 15.30
CA TRP A 134 -0.27 2.02 16.02
C TRP A 134 0.06 3.17 15.07
N MET A 135 0.26 4.32 15.67
CA MET A 135 0.75 5.51 15.00
C MET A 135 1.88 6.11 15.81
N VAL A 136 2.87 6.68 15.12
CA VAL A 136 3.88 7.55 15.73
C VAL A 136 3.55 8.96 15.26
N LEU A 137 3.34 9.86 16.22
CA LEU A 137 2.86 11.21 15.98
C LEU A 137 3.90 12.24 16.42
N PRO A 138 4.03 13.37 15.70
CA PRO A 138 4.59 14.58 16.27
C PRO A 138 3.89 14.93 17.59
N GLU A 139 4.65 15.31 18.62
CA GLU A 139 4.14 15.61 19.97
C GLU A 139 2.89 16.51 19.99
N PRO A 140 2.79 17.61 19.20
CA PRO A 140 1.61 18.47 19.19
C PRO A 140 0.32 17.78 18.71
N LEU A 141 0.42 16.66 17.99
CA LEU A 141 -0.71 15.91 17.46
C LEU A 141 -1.24 14.84 18.43
N VAL A 142 -0.46 14.44 19.44
CA VAL A 142 -0.83 13.37 20.37
C VAL A 142 -2.17 13.67 21.05
N ARG A 143 -2.27 14.81 21.75
CA ARG A 143 -3.49 15.16 22.49
C ARG A 143 -4.72 15.38 21.60
N PRO A 144 -4.63 16.08 20.45
CA PRO A 144 -5.73 16.16 19.50
C PRO A 144 -6.21 14.79 18.99
N VAL A 145 -5.29 13.88 18.68
CA VAL A 145 -5.65 12.55 18.18
C VAL A 145 -6.30 11.69 19.25
N GLU A 146 -5.81 11.72 20.50
CA GLU A 146 -6.47 11.04 21.64
C GLU A 146 -7.93 11.47 21.81
N ARG A 147 -8.19 12.78 21.73
CA ARG A 147 -9.56 13.33 21.84
C ARG A 147 -10.48 12.86 20.73
N ILE A 148 -9.94 12.73 19.50
CA ILE A 148 -10.69 12.19 18.37
C ILE A 148 -10.94 10.70 18.58
N ALA A 149 -9.93 9.93 18.98
CA ALA A 149 -10.03 8.49 19.23
C ALA A 149 -11.11 8.17 20.27
N GLN A 150 -11.20 8.96 21.34
CA GLN A 150 -12.26 8.85 22.36
C GLN A 150 -13.67 8.98 21.76
N SER A 151 -13.86 9.79 20.73
CA SER A 151 -15.16 9.95 20.07
C SER A 151 -15.43 8.89 18.99
N LEU A 152 -14.38 8.29 18.40
CA LEU A 152 -14.52 7.32 17.30
C LEU A 152 -14.63 5.87 17.78
N TYR A 153 -13.79 5.46 18.73
CA TYR A 153 -13.70 4.06 19.15
C TYR A 153 -13.33 3.85 20.63
N ILE A 154 -13.13 4.93 21.40
CA ILE A 154 -12.81 4.93 22.84
C ILE A 154 -11.41 4.38 23.16
N SER A 155 -11.18 3.10 22.89
CA SER A 155 -9.92 2.40 23.13
C SER A 155 -9.77 1.22 22.17
N PRO A 156 -8.53 0.83 21.82
CA PRO A 156 -8.30 -0.40 21.05
C PRO A 156 -8.76 -1.65 21.83
N PRO A 157 -9.06 -2.78 21.16
CA PRO A 157 -9.50 -4.00 21.83
C PRO A 157 -8.43 -4.57 22.77
N GLU A 158 -8.76 -4.75 24.04
CA GLU A 158 -7.80 -5.14 25.09
C GLU A 158 -7.05 -6.44 24.79
N LEU A 159 -7.78 -7.49 24.38
CA LEU A 159 -7.15 -8.78 24.03
C LEU A 159 -6.17 -8.64 22.86
N SER A 160 -6.46 -7.73 21.92
CA SER A 160 -5.57 -7.47 20.79
C SER A 160 -4.33 -6.69 21.21
N GLN A 161 -4.42 -5.80 22.22
CA GLN A 161 -3.24 -5.15 22.80
C GLN A 161 -2.31 -6.17 23.47
N ILE A 162 -2.87 -7.08 24.27
CA ILE A 162 -2.12 -8.15 24.94
C ILE A 162 -1.46 -9.06 23.91
N ALA A 163 -2.21 -9.52 22.90
CA ALA A 163 -1.67 -10.38 21.85
C ALA A 163 -0.59 -9.70 21.00
N ALA A 164 -0.72 -8.39 20.74
CA ALA A 164 0.27 -7.62 20.00
C ALA A 164 1.64 -7.57 20.71
N ILE A 165 1.68 -7.53 22.04
CA ILE A 165 2.92 -7.58 22.82
C ILE A 165 3.64 -8.92 22.62
N GLU A 166 2.89 -10.03 22.60
CA GLU A 166 3.45 -11.36 22.37
C GLU A 166 3.88 -11.56 20.91
N ALA A 167 3.20 -10.94 19.94
CA ALA A 167 3.55 -11.03 18.52
C ALA A 167 4.97 -10.53 18.22
N PHE A 168 5.51 -9.59 19.01
CA PHE A 168 6.91 -9.15 18.87
C PHE A 168 7.94 -10.25 19.18
N LYS A 169 7.56 -11.30 19.90
CA LYS A 169 8.44 -12.41 20.27
C LYS A 169 8.45 -13.54 19.23
N ALA A 170 7.50 -13.55 18.30
CA ALA A 170 7.32 -14.62 17.31
C ALA A 170 8.12 -14.40 16.01
N THR A 171 9.32 -13.81 16.10
CA THR A 171 10.07 -13.41 14.89
C THR A 171 10.43 -14.61 14.01
N GLU A 172 10.82 -15.74 14.60
CA GLU A 172 11.21 -16.94 13.85
C GLU A 172 10.06 -17.47 12.98
N GLU A 173 8.85 -17.59 13.56
CA GLU A 173 7.66 -18.04 12.86
C GLU A 173 7.24 -17.06 11.76
N LEU A 174 7.36 -15.75 12.01
CA LEU A 174 6.99 -14.72 11.04
C LEU A 174 7.98 -14.63 9.88
N GLU A 175 9.27 -14.85 10.11
CA GLU A 175 10.27 -14.95 9.04
C GLU A 175 10.06 -16.20 8.17
N ALA A 176 9.60 -17.32 8.74
CA ALA A 176 9.21 -18.49 7.95
C ALA A 176 8.01 -18.18 7.03
N VAL A 177 7.05 -17.38 7.51
CA VAL A 177 5.93 -16.90 6.67
C VAL A 177 6.42 -15.96 5.57
N LYS A 178 7.31 -15.01 5.88
CA LYS A 178 7.91 -14.11 4.90
C LYS A 178 8.70 -14.87 3.83
N ALA A 179 9.45 -15.91 4.20
CA ALA A 179 10.18 -16.75 3.25
C ALA A 179 9.23 -17.43 2.25
N ARG A 180 8.06 -17.90 2.69
CA ARG A 180 7.03 -18.42 1.78
C ARG A 180 6.52 -17.35 0.81
N TYR A 181 6.30 -16.12 1.28
CA TYR A 181 5.91 -15.03 0.38
C TYR A 181 7.00 -14.72 -0.66
N ALA A 182 8.27 -14.83 -0.30
CA ALA A 182 9.37 -14.68 -1.25
C ALA A 182 9.36 -15.77 -2.34
N TRP A 183 9.12 -17.04 -1.99
CA TRP A 183 8.96 -18.11 -3.00
C TRP A 183 7.75 -17.89 -3.91
N ASN A 184 6.63 -17.46 -3.34
CA ASN A 184 5.44 -17.15 -4.13
C ASN A 184 5.67 -15.96 -5.06
N ARG A 185 6.38 -14.94 -4.57
CA ARG A 185 6.78 -13.77 -5.36
C ARG A 185 7.62 -14.19 -6.57
N GLU A 186 8.64 -15.03 -6.38
CA GLU A 186 9.47 -15.54 -7.49
C GLU A 186 8.65 -16.31 -8.52
N LEU A 187 7.72 -17.17 -8.07
CA LEU A 187 6.81 -17.89 -8.94
C LEU A 187 5.96 -16.93 -9.78
N LEU A 188 5.28 -15.97 -9.16
CA LEU A 188 4.40 -15.04 -9.86
C LEU A 188 5.17 -14.10 -10.78
N MET A 189 6.32 -13.60 -10.34
CA MET A 189 7.21 -12.73 -11.13
C MET A 189 7.64 -13.41 -12.45
N LYS A 190 7.80 -14.74 -12.44
CA LYS A 190 8.07 -15.52 -13.66
C LYS A 190 6.81 -15.85 -14.46
N ARG A 191 5.79 -16.43 -13.81
CA ARG A 191 4.64 -17.03 -14.52
C ARG A 191 3.67 -16.00 -15.07
N LEU A 192 3.44 -14.88 -14.38
CA LEU A 192 2.48 -13.87 -14.84
C LEU A 192 2.88 -13.28 -16.21
N PRO A 193 4.13 -12.85 -16.44
CA PRO A 193 4.56 -12.39 -17.77
C PRO A 193 4.44 -13.47 -18.87
N GLU A 194 4.79 -14.73 -18.58
CA GLU A 194 4.64 -15.85 -19.52
C GLU A 194 3.18 -16.02 -19.97
N LEU A 195 2.24 -15.80 -19.05
CA LEU A 195 0.79 -15.84 -19.29
C LEU A 195 0.24 -14.54 -19.90
N GLY A 196 1.08 -13.54 -20.18
CA GLY A 196 0.67 -12.28 -20.80
C GLY A 196 0.21 -11.20 -19.82
N PHE A 197 0.46 -11.38 -18.52
CA PHE A 197 0.27 -10.36 -17.49
C PHE A 197 1.61 -9.70 -17.18
N ALA A 198 2.01 -8.73 -17.99
CA ALA A 198 3.26 -8.01 -17.76
C ALA A 198 3.20 -7.26 -16.42
N LEU A 199 4.32 -7.19 -15.68
CA LEU A 199 4.37 -6.39 -14.46
C LEU A 199 4.23 -4.90 -14.81
N ALA A 200 3.27 -4.23 -14.19
CA ALA A 200 3.04 -2.80 -14.33
C ALA A 200 3.79 -1.97 -13.27
N ALA A 201 4.31 -2.63 -12.23
CA ALA A 201 5.10 -2.01 -11.18
C ALA A 201 6.08 -3.03 -10.54
N PRO A 202 7.13 -2.56 -9.83
CA PRO A 202 8.05 -3.41 -9.09
C PRO A 202 7.36 -4.16 -7.94
N MET A 203 7.81 -5.39 -7.69
CA MET A 203 7.33 -6.21 -6.56
C MET A 203 8.31 -6.15 -5.38
N ASP A 204 8.80 -4.98 -4.99
CA ASP A 204 9.93 -4.85 -4.04
C ASP A 204 9.58 -5.21 -2.59
N GLY A 205 8.31 -5.08 -2.23
CA GLY A 205 7.77 -5.45 -0.94
C GLY A 205 6.27 -5.77 -0.95
N ALA A 206 5.67 -5.76 0.25
CA ALA A 206 4.30 -6.19 0.48
C ALA A 206 4.05 -7.64 0.00
N PHE A 207 2.87 -7.92 -0.56
CA PHE A 207 2.55 -9.23 -1.13
C PHE A 207 1.62 -9.14 -2.34
N TYR A 208 1.88 -8.18 -3.22
CA TYR A 208 1.08 -7.91 -4.42
C TYR A 208 1.92 -7.89 -5.70
N ALA A 209 1.38 -8.51 -6.76
CA ALA A 209 1.82 -8.30 -8.14
C ALA A 209 0.81 -7.39 -8.82
N PHE A 210 1.23 -6.22 -9.29
CA PHE A 210 0.41 -5.33 -10.08
C PHE A 210 0.76 -5.49 -11.56
N CYS A 211 -0.21 -5.92 -12.36
CA CYS A 211 0.03 -6.36 -13.73
C CYS A 211 -0.82 -5.58 -14.73
N ASP A 212 -0.23 -5.29 -15.89
CA ASP A 212 -0.95 -4.90 -17.09
C ASP A 212 -1.68 -6.13 -17.66
N VAL A 213 -2.94 -5.95 -18.01
CA VAL A 213 -3.81 -7.02 -18.56
C VAL A 213 -4.27 -6.72 -19.97
N THR A 214 -3.69 -5.73 -20.64
CA THR A 214 -4.16 -5.19 -21.93
C THR A 214 -3.95 -6.14 -23.10
N ARG A 215 -3.08 -7.14 -22.93
CA ARG A 215 -2.96 -8.27 -23.86
C ARG A 215 -4.23 -9.13 -23.93
N HIS A 216 -5.04 -9.14 -22.87
CA HIS A 216 -6.20 -10.02 -22.72
C HIS A 216 -7.53 -9.28 -22.71
N THR A 217 -7.56 -8.01 -22.28
CA THR A 217 -8.80 -7.26 -22.09
C THR A 217 -8.56 -5.75 -22.12
N ASN A 218 -9.61 -4.99 -22.43
CA ASN A 218 -9.67 -3.55 -22.18
C ASN A 218 -10.59 -3.18 -20.99
N ASP A 219 -11.13 -4.18 -20.29
CA ASP A 219 -11.96 -4.05 -19.10
C ASP A 219 -11.51 -5.06 -18.04
N SER A 220 -10.66 -4.59 -17.11
CA SER A 220 -10.15 -5.40 -16.00
C SER A 220 -11.24 -5.91 -15.06
N MET A 221 -12.36 -5.18 -14.92
CA MET A 221 -13.47 -5.58 -14.05
C MET A 221 -14.24 -6.76 -14.64
N ALA A 222 -14.60 -6.67 -15.92
CA ALA A 222 -15.26 -7.77 -16.63
C ALA A 222 -14.35 -9.02 -16.70
N PHE A 223 -13.06 -8.81 -16.95
CA PHE A 223 -12.08 -9.89 -17.01
C PHE A 223 -11.90 -10.58 -15.64
N ALA A 224 -11.77 -9.82 -14.54
CA ALA A 224 -11.68 -10.38 -13.20
C ALA A 224 -12.92 -11.23 -12.83
N ARG A 225 -14.12 -10.77 -13.21
CA ARG A 225 -15.38 -11.52 -13.00
C ARG A 225 -15.39 -12.84 -13.76
N ARG A 226 -14.97 -12.84 -15.02
CA ARG A 226 -14.87 -14.06 -15.83
C ARG A 226 -13.82 -15.02 -15.29
N MET A 227 -12.63 -14.53 -14.93
CA MET A 227 -11.59 -15.36 -14.32
C MET A 227 -12.08 -16.03 -13.03
N LEU A 228 -12.85 -15.32 -12.21
CA LEU A 228 -13.48 -15.91 -11.03
C LEU A 228 -14.51 -16.98 -11.38
N ALA A 229 -15.39 -16.71 -12.35
CA ALA A 229 -16.48 -17.62 -12.71
C ALA A 229 -16.00 -18.87 -13.45
N GLU A 230 -15.03 -18.71 -14.36
CA GLU A 230 -14.60 -19.73 -15.32
C GLU A 230 -13.31 -20.44 -14.86
N ALA A 231 -12.36 -19.70 -14.29
CA ALA A 231 -11.08 -20.26 -13.82
C ALA A 231 -11.06 -20.51 -12.31
N HIS A 232 -12.07 -20.04 -11.56
CA HIS A 232 -12.10 -20.08 -10.09
C HIS A 232 -10.87 -19.44 -9.45
N VAL A 233 -10.39 -18.34 -10.03
CA VAL A 233 -9.30 -17.53 -9.48
C VAL A 233 -9.78 -16.09 -9.28
N ALA A 234 -9.68 -15.59 -8.04
CA ALA A 234 -10.00 -14.22 -7.72
C ALA A 234 -8.76 -13.33 -7.80
N ALA A 235 -8.87 -12.20 -8.49
CA ALA A 235 -7.90 -11.11 -8.44
C ALA A 235 -8.63 -9.77 -8.40
N THR A 236 -7.94 -8.72 -7.96
CA THR A 236 -8.56 -7.40 -7.78
C THR A 236 -8.38 -6.57 -9.06
N PRO A 237 -9.45 -6.05 -9.68
CA PRO A 237 -9.33 -5.17 -10.85
C PRO A 237 -8.62 -3.85 -10.47
N GLY A 238 -7.84 -3.31 -11.40
CA GLY A 238 -7.05 -2.09 -11.20
C GLY A 238 -7.89 -0.86 -10.87
N ARG A 239 -9.15 -0.84 -11.31
CA ARG A 239 -10.10 0.28 -11.12
C ARG A 239 -10.35 0.65 -9.66
N ASP A 240 -10.12 -0.28 -8.74
CA ASP A 240 -10.20 0.00 -7.31
C ASP A 240 -9.08 0.93 -6.85
N PHE A 241 -7.90 0.84 -7.49
CA PHE A 241 -6.68 1.58 -7.14
C PHE A 241 -6.43 2.82 -8.00
N ASP A 242 -6.97 2.82 -9.21
CA ASP A 242 -6.83 3.91 -10.19
C ASP A 242 -8.13 4.04 -11.00
N PRO A 243 -8.93 5.10 -10.79
CA PRO A 243 -10.20 5.30 -11.49
C PRO A 243 -10.06 5.56 -12.99
N LEU A 244 -8.90 6.05 -13.44
CA LEU A 244 -8.64 6.49 -14.81
C LEU A 244 -8.01 5.36 -15.63
N GLN A 245 -6.86 4.85 -15.19
CA GLN A 245 -6.09 3.83 -15.93
C GLN A 245 -6.29 2.40 -15.40
N GLY A 246 -7.00 2.23 -14.28
CA GLY A 246 -7.19 0.91 -13.65
C GLY A 246 -7.98 -0.11 -14.47
N HIS A 247 -8.61 0.30 -15.58
CA HIS A 247 -9.20 -0.63 -16.54
C HIS A 247 -8.15 -1.51 -17.26
N ARG A 248 -6.87 -1.08 -17.23
CA ARG A 248 -5.73 -1.74 -17.89
C ARG A 248 -4.96 -2.68 -16.99
N THR A 249 -5.20 -2.64 -15.67
CA THR A 249 -4.37 -3.33 -14.68
C THR A 249 -5.19 -4.24 -13.77
N MET A 250 -4.52 -5.19 -13.12
CA MET A 250 -5.07 -6.05 -12.08
C MET A 250 -4.01 -6.33 -11.00
N ARG A 251 -4.46 -6.53 -9.77
CA ARG A 251 -3.62 -6.88 -8.63
C ARG A 251 -3.85 -8.33 -8.22
N PHE A 252 -2.78 -9.12 -8.16
CA PHE A 252 -2.74 -10.47 -7.64
C PHE A 252 -2.07 -10.47 -6.27
N SER A 253 -2.67 -11.09 -5.25
CA SER A 253 -2.03 -11.26 -3.95
C SER A 253 -1.35 -12.62 -3.87
N TYR A 254 -0.14 -12.65 -3.32
CA TYR A 254 0.64 -13.87 -3.14
C TYR A 254 0.86 -14.27 -1.67
N ALA A 255 -0.01 -13.79 -0.78
CA ALA A 255 0.02 -14.10 0.64
C ALA A 255 -0.57 -15.48 1.01
N GLY A 256 -0.98 -16.29 0.03
CA GLY A 256 -1.55 -17.63 0.25
C GLY A 256 -0.48 -18.72 0.44
N SER A 257 -0.94 -19.98 0.47
CA SER A 257 -0.03 -21.12 0.45
C SER A 257 0.68 -21.21 -0.92
N HIS A 258 1.84 -21.88 -0.97
CA HIS A 258 2.56 -22.06 -2.22
C HIS A 258 1.76 -22.89 -3.23
N ASP A 259 1.10 -23.94 -2.75
CA ASP A 259 0.27 -24.82 -3.57
C ASP A 259 -0.91 -24.06 -4.20
N ASP A 260 -1.54 -23.15 -3.45
CA ASP A 260 -2.59 -22.29 -4.01
C ASP A 260 -2.06 -21.39 -5.13
N MET A 261 -0.84 -20.87 -5.00
CA MET A 261 -0.23 -20.03 -6.04
C MET A 261 0.07 -20.84 -7.30
N VAL A 262 0.61 -22.05 -7.15
CA VAL A 262 0.89 -22.97 -8.26
C VAL A 262 -0.41 -23.34 -8.98
N GLU A 263 -1.45 -23.72 -8.23
CA GLU A 263 -2.74 -24.08 -8.81
C GLU A 263 -3.44 -22.88 -9.47
N ALA A 264 -3.36 -21.68 -8.88
CA ALA A 264 -3.91 -20.47 -9.48
C ALA A 264 -3.26 -20.17 -10.84
N MET A 265 -1.92 -20.26 -10.95
CA MET A 265 -1.21 -20.07 -12.23
C MET A 265 -1.61 -21.14 -13.25
N ALA A 266 -1.74 -22.40 -12.83
CA ALA A 266 -2.15 -23.48 -13.71
C ALA A 266 -3.61 -23.33 -14.20
N ARG A 267 -4.53 -22.86 -13.35
CA ARG A 267 -5.92 -22.55 -13.71
C ARG A 267 -6.00 -21.43 -14.73
N ILE A 268 -5.28 -20.34 -14.49
CA ILE A 268 -5.23 -19.21 -15.42
C ILE A 268 -4.66 -19.67 -16.77
N GLU A 269 -3.58 -20.46 -16.77
CA GLU A 269 -2.99 -20.98 -18.02
C GLU A 269 -3.98 -21.83 -18.83
N ARG A 270 -4.72 -22.73 -18.17
CA ARG A 270 -5.73 -23.56 -18.84
C ARG A 270 -6.89 -22.72 -19.38
N TRP A 271 -7.30 -21.70 -18.64
CA TRP A 271 -8.42 -20.83 -19.00
C TRP A 271 -8.11 -19.86 -20.15
N LEU A 272 -6.85 -19.44 -20.30
CA LEU A 272 -6.42 -18.57 -21.39
C LEU A 272 -6.20 -19.29 -22.74
N LYS A 273 -6.19 -20.64 -22.73
CA LYS A 273 -6.07 -21.47 -23.94
C LYS A 273 -7.45 -21.69 -24.57
#